data_AF-A0AAV9TFF9-F1
#
_entry.id   AF-A0AAV9TFF9-F1
#
_cell.length_a   1.000
_cell.length_b   1.000
_cell.length_c   1.000
_cell.angle_alpha   90.00
_cell.angle_beta   90.00
_cell.angle_gamma   90.00
#
_symmetry.space_group_name_H-M   'P 1'
#
loop_
_entity.id
_entity.type
_entity.pdbx_description
1 polymer ?
#
loop_
_entity_poly.entity_id
_entity_poly.type
_entity_poly.pdbx_seq_one_letter_code
_entity_poly.pdbx_strand_id
1 'polypeptide(L)' 'MVQPGNREWVTVIQGINSQGYSVPPYIIVAGQYHLSTWYTESGLPHDWVIATSENGWTTNERGLDW' A
#
# COMPACT_ATOMS: atom_id res chain seq x y z
N MET A 1 -0.60 9.79 -28.04
CA MET A 1 -0.79 10.53 -26.77
C MET A 1 -1.34 9.53 -25.76
N VAL A 2 -0.60 9.16 -24.72
CA VAL A 2 -1.18 8.43 -23.58
C VAL A 2 -1.99 9.46 -22.80
N GLN A 3 -3.31 9.41 -22.92
CA GLN A 3 -4.18 10.10 -21.99
C GLN A 3 -3.90 9.49 -20.60
N PRO A 4 -3.62 10.27 -19.55
CA PRO A 4 -3.46 9.74 -18.20
C PRO A 4 -4.84 9.32 -17.68
N GLY A 5 -5.39 8.23 -18.22
CA GLY A 5 -6.65 7.66 -17.74
C GLY A 5 -6.49 7.17 -16.30
N ASN A 6 -7.52 7.43 -15.49
CA ASN A 6 -7.75 6.95 -14.12
C ASN A 6 -6.49 6.71 -13.27
N ARG A 7 -5.90 7.79 -12.77
CA ARG A 7 -4.91 7.72 -11.68
C ARG A 7 -5.63 7.97 -10.36
N GLU A 8 -5.66 6.97 -9.52
CA GLU A 8 -6.11 7.10 -8.14
C GLU A 8 -4.90 7.27 -7.22
N TRP A 9 -5.11 7.99 -6.12
CA TRP A 9 -4.10 8.14 -5.08
C TRP A 9 -4.08 6.88 -4.21
N VAL A 10 -2.89 6.54 -3.73
CA VAL A 10 -2.64 5.43 -2.81
C VAL A 10 -1.86 6.00 -1.63
N THR A 11 -2.21 5.60 -0.42
CA THR A 11 -1.44 5.96 0.78
C THR A 11 -0.34 4.94 0.99
N VAL A 12 0.88 5.39 1.26
CA VAL A 12 2.00 4.52 1.60
C VAL A 12 2.58 4.98 2.93
N ILE A 13 2.65 4.06 3.90
CA ILE A 13 3.29 4.28 5.20
C ILE A 13 4.65 3.59 5.17
N GLN A 14 5.70 4.33 5.53
CA GLN A 14 7.07 3.84 5.57
C GLN A 14 7.76 4.32 6.84
N GLY A 15 8.59 3.46 7.41
CA GLY A 15 9.37 3.76 8.61
C GLY A 15 10.81 3.32 8.43
N ILE A 16 11.74 4.20 8.82
CA ILE A 16 13.17 3.90 8.89
C ILE A 16 13.71 4.35 10.25
N ASN A 17 14.59 3.55 10.86
CA ASN A 17 15.27 3.93 12.09
C ASN A 17 16.62 4.60 11.82
N SER A 18 17.25 5.14 12.86
CA SER A 18 18.55 5.84 12.76
C SER A 18 19.72 4.96 12.33
N GLN A 19 19.56 3.62 12.37
CA GLN A 19 20.55 2.66 11.90
C GLN A 19 20.38 2.32 10.42
N GLY A 20 19.37 2.89 9.75
CA GLY A 20 19.08 2.66 8.34
C GLY A 20 18.23 1.42 8.06
N TYR A 21 17.67 0.77 9.09
CA TYR A 21 16.73 -0.33 8.88
C TYR A 21 15.34 0.21 8.56
N SER A 22 14.78 -0.24 7.44
CA SER A 22 13.41 0.05 7.03
C SER A 22 12.46 -1.09 7.38
N VAL A 23 11.29 -0.75 7.90
CA VAL A 23 10.17 -1.69 8.01
C VAL A 23 9.52 -1.85 6.63
N PRO A 24 9.02 -3.04 6.25
CA PRO A 24 8.26 -3.20 5.01
C PRO A 24 7.15 -2.14 4.89
N PRO A 25 6.98 -1.49 3.72
CA PRO A 25 5.93 -0.53 3.49
C PRO A 25 4.53 -1.12 3.68
N TYR A 26 3.62 -0.29 4.18
CA TYR A 26 2.20 -0.58 4.25
C TYR A 26 1.45 0.30 3.24
N ILE A 27 0.76 -0.33 2.30
CA ILE A 27 0.11 0.32 1.16
C ILE A 27 -1.41 0.24 1.35
N ILE A 28 -2.11 1.37 1.27
CA ILE A 28 -3.57 1.44 1.43
C ILE A 28 -4.18 1.97 0.14
N VAL A 29 -4.99 1.13 -0.51
CA VAL A 29 -5.74 1.46 -1.72
C VAL A 29 -7.19 1.78 -1.34
N ALA A 30 -7.78 2.82 -1.97
CA ALA A 30 -9.20 3.10 -1.80
C ALA A 30 -10.05 1.96 -2.38
N GLY A 31 -11.03 1.47 -1.62
CA GLY A 31 -11.96 0.43 -2.06
C GLY A 31 -12.24 -0.62 -1.00
N GLN A 32 -12.95 -1.67 -1.41
CA GLN A 32 -13.30 -2.80 -0.54
C GLN A 32 -12.37 -3.99 -0.79
N TYR A 33 -11.99 -4.21 -2.04
CA TYR A 33 -11.15 -5.32 -2.49
C TYR A 33 -10.02 -4.81 -3.37
N HIS A 34 -8.92 -5.53 -3.36
CA HIS A 34 -7.83 -5.39 -4.32
C HIS A 34 -7.62 -6.73 -5.04
N LEU A 35 -7.01 -6.70 -6.22
CA LEU A 35 -6.61 -7.93 -6.92
C LEU A 35 -5.27 -8.40 -6.35
N SER A 36 -5.21 -9.64 -5.84
CA SER A 36 -3.97 -10.18 -5.27
C SER A 36 -2.83 -10.29 -6.30
N THR A 37 -3.19 -10.49 -7.57
CA THR A 37 -2.25 -10.55 -8.70
C THR A 37 -1.39 -9.29 -8.84
N TRP A 38 -1.84 -8.14 -8.33
CA TRP A 38 -1.05 -6.91 -8.31
C TRP A 38 0.27 -7.04 -7.56
N TYR A 39 0.35 -7.97 -6.60
CA TYR A 39 1.57 -8.20 -5.82
C TYR A 39 2.09 -9.62 -5.92
N THR A 40 1.22 -10.63 -6.09
CA THR A 40 1.68 -12.03 -6.22
C THR A 40 2.37 -12.34 -7.55
N GLU A 41 2.01 -11.62 -8.62
CA GLU A 41 2.58 -11.80 -9.96
C GLU A 41 3.42 -10.58 -10.39
N SER A 42 3.86 -9.78 -9.42
CA SER A 42 4.64 -8.57 -9.64
C SER A 42 6.09 -8.74 -9.16
N GLY A 43 6.91 -7.70 -9.35
CA GLY A 43 8.23 -7.60 -8.72
C GLY A 43 8.22 -7.05 -7.30
N LEU A 44 7.05 -6.83 -6.68
CA LEU A 44 6.96 -6.33 -5.32
C LEU A 44 7.42 -7.39 -4.31
N PRO A 45 8.17 -7.01 -3.27
CA PRO A 45 8.51 -7.92 -2.19
C PRO A 45 7.26 -8.48 -1.49
N HIS A 46 7.31 -9.77 -1.14
CA HIS A 46 6.16 -10.49 -0.54
C HIS A 46 5.86 -10.10 0.91
N ASP A 47 6.80 -9.43 1.58
CA ASP A 47 6.67 -8.93 2.95
C ASP A 47 5.97 -7.56 3.03
N TRP A 48 5.65 -6.94 1.89
CA TRP A 48 4.87 -5.71 1.85
C TRP A 48 3.39 -6.02 2.07
N VAL A 49 2.73 -5.17 2.84
CA VAL A 49 1.29 -5.30 3.09
C VAL A 49 0.52 -4.37 2.16
N ILE A 50 -0.44 -4.93 1.43
CA ILE A 50 -1.43 -4.16 0.67
C ILE A 50 -2.79 -4.35 1.33
N ALA A 51 -3.38 -3.23 1.70
CA ALA A 51 -4.59 -3.08 2.46
C ALA A 51 -5.60 -2.21 1.68
N THR A 52 -6.86 -2.29 2.08
CA THR A 52 -7.92 -1.43 1.54
C THR A 52 -8.50 -0.51 2.61
N SER A 53 -8.98 0.66 2.25
CA SER A 53 -9.92 1.41 3.10
C SER A 53 -10.92 2.13 2.22
N GLU A 54 -12.07 2.52 2.77
CA GLU A 54 -13.14 3.11 1.96
C GLU A 54 -12.66 4.33 1.15
N ASN A 55 -11.74 5.11 1.70
CA ASN A 55 -11.23 6.36 1.12
C ASN A 55 -9.71 6.35 0.86
N GLY A 56 -9.03 5.22 1.07
CA GLY A 56 -7.59 5.09 0.89
C GLY A 56 -6.74 5.71 2.00
N TRP A 57 -7.34 6.21 3.08
CA TRP A 57 -6.60 6.77 4.22
C TRP A 57 -6.32 5.72 5.30
N THR A 58 -5.35 6.03 6.16
CA THR A 58 -5.02 5.27 7.36
C THR A 58 -6.18 5.30 8.36
N THR A 59 -6.45 4.15 8.99
CA THR A 59 -7.37 4.04 10.13
C THR A 59 -6.61 3.46 11.34
N ASN A 60 -7.21 3.48 12.53
CA ASN A 60 -6.58 2.89 13.71
C ASN A 60 -6.35 1.39 13.54
N GLU A 61 -7.29 0.69 12.90
CA GLU A 61 -7.18 -0.73 12.61
C GLU A 61 -6.01 -1.00 11.68
N ARG A 62 -5.87 -0.22 10.59
CA ARG A 62 -4.74 -0.33 9.66
C ARG A 62 -3.41 0.04 10.30
N GLY A 63 -3.42 0.99 11.23
CA GLY A 63 -2.23 1.37 12.00
C GLY A 63 -1.79 0.30 13.00
N LEU A 64 -2.70 -0.55 13.49
CA LEU A 64 -2.39 -1.68 14.36
C LEU A 64 -1.93 -2.92 13.57
N ASP A 65 -2.36 -3.06 12.32
CA ASP A 65 -1.94 -4.13 11.42
C ASP A 65 -0.50 -3.96 10.89
N TRP A 66 0.05 -2.74 10.95
CA TRP A 66 1.42 -2.41 10.54
C TRP A 66 2.42 -2.58 11.69
#